data_AF-A0A8T5I3K0-F1
#
_entry.id   AF-A0A8T5I3K0-F1
#
_cell.length_a   1.000
_cell.length_b   1.000
_cell.length_c   1.000
_cell.angle_alpha   90.00
_cell.angle_beta   90.00
_cell.angle_gamma   90.00
#
_symmetry.space_group_name_H-M   'P 1'
#
loop_
_entity.id
_entity.type
_entity.pdbx_description
1 polymer ?
#
loop_
_entity_poly.entity_id
_entity_poly.type
_entity_poly.pdbx_seq_one_letter_code
_entity_poly.pdbx_strand_id
1 'polypeptide(L)'
;EHEFSRRIALQIKKHVKRWKDGEDAREPVARFLKTYSIYLMDHMTKEENLFDKAETEIISKEEEFEMYEQFKSVMTVSKKMEDMIKEIDYLENQNWVQN
;
A
#
# COMPACT_ATOMS: atom_id res chain seq x y z
N GLU A 1 -0.29 10.93 -8.96
CA GLU A 1 -0.75 11.11 -7.58
C GLU A 1 -0.21 10.04 -6.62
N HIS A 2 -0.36 8.74 -6.95
CA HIS A 2 0.14 7.63 -6.12
C HIS A 2 1.61 7.72 -5.69
N GLU A 3 2.52 8.15 -6.57
CA GLU A 3 3.95 8.27 -6.23
C GLU A 3 4.21 9.33 -5.15
N PHE A 4 3.45 10.43 -5.14
CA PHE A 4 3.57 11.44 -4.10
C PHE A 4 3.07 10.89 -2.75
N SER A 5 1.95 10.17 -2.75
CA SER A 5 1.45 9.44 -1.58
C SER A 5 2.50 8.49 -1.00
N ARG A 6 3.17 7.69 -1.86
CA ARG A 6 4.27 6.79 -1.45
C ARG A 6 5.42 7.54 -0.79
N ARG A 7 5.82 8.70 -1.35
CA ARG A 7 6.89 9.53 -0.76
C ARG A 7 6.52 10.07 0.61
N ILE A 8 5.26 10.48 0.83
CA ILE A 8 4.78 10.90 2.15
C ILE A 8 4.83 9.72 3.13
N ALA A 9 4.35 8.54 2.72
CA ALA A 9 4.38 7.33 3.55
C ALA A 9 5.82 6.94 3.96
N LEU A 10 6.80 7.10 3.05
CA LEU A 10 8.22 6.91 3.36
C LEU A 10 8.72 7.89 4.43
N GLN A 11 8.30 9.17 4.37
CA GLN A 11 8.65 10.14 5.42
C GLN A 11 8.00 9.80 6.76
N ILE A 12 6.73 9.38 6.77
CA ILE A 12 6.06 8.90 7.99
C ILE A 12 6.86 7.75 8.60
N LYS A 13 7.18 6.71 7.81
CA LYS A 13 7.97 5.56 8.27
C LYS A 13 9.32 5.98 8.86
N LYS A 14 10.04 6.88 8.17
CA LYS A 14 11.33 7.42 8.62
C LYS A 14 11.21 8.13 9.97
N HIS A 15 10.26 9.05 10.12
CA HIS A 15 10.12 9.85 11.33
C HIS A 15 9.52 9.08 12.51
N VAL A 16 8.63 8.12 12.25
CA VAL A 16 8.14 7.19 13.27
C VAL A 16 9.28 6.33 13.81
N LYS A 17 10.17 5.83 12.94
CA LYS A 17 11.36 5.08 13.40
C LYS A 17 12.23 5.93 14.32
N ARG A 18 12.62 7.13 13.89
CA ARG A 18 13.41 8.08 14.71
C ARG A 18 12.76 8.36 16.06
N TRP A 19 11.44 8.57 16.08
CA TRP A 19 10.72 8.80 17.33
C TRP A 19 10.74 7.57 18.26
N LYS A 20 10.57 6.35 17.71
CA LYS A 20 10.70 5.11 18.47
C LYS A 20 12.10 4.90 19.03
N ASP A 21 13.12 5.37 18.30
CA ASP A 21 14.53 5.30 18.70
C ASP A 21 14.90 6.39 19.75
N GLY A 22 13.92 7.18 20.21
CA GLY A 22 14.08 8.18 21.28
C GLY A 22 14.40 9.60 20.81
N GLU A 23 14.46 9.85 19.50
CA GLU A 23 14.64 11.21 18.97
C GLU A 23 13.36 12.05 19.11
N ASP A 24 13.50 13.36 19.27
CA ASP A 24 12.36 14.29 19.23
C ASP A 24 11.87 14.52 17.78
N ALA A 25 11.16 13.52 17.25
CA ALA A 25 10.62 13.51 15.89
C ALA A 25 9.08 13.54 15.86
N ARG A 26 8.41 13.92 16.97
CA ARG A 26 6.94 14.00 17.06
C ARG A 26 6.33 14.99 16.07
N GLU A 27 6.95 16.16 15.94
CA GLU A 27 6.49 17.20 15.02
C GLU A 27 6.48 16.73 13.56
N PRO A 28 7.58 16.20 12.99
CA PRO A 28 7.55 15.74 11.61
C PRO A 28 6.62 14.54 11.41
N VAL A 29 6.47 13.65 12.40
CA VAL A 29 5.44 12.59 12.35
C VAL A 29 4.05 13.19 12.18
N ALA A 30 3.66 14.14 13.05
CA ALA A 30 2.36 14.78 12.98
C ALA A 30 2.14 15.53 11.66
N ARG A 31 3.17 16.23 11.16
CA ARG A 31 3.12 16.98 9.91
C ARG A 31 2.88 16.05 8.72
N PHE A 32 3.66 14.99 8.57
CA PHE A 32 3.49 14.07 7.45
C PHE A 32 2.20 13.26 7.53
N LEU A 33 1.73 12.89 8.73
CA LEU A 33 0.42 12.26 8.90
C LEU A 33 -0.72 13.20 8.44
N LYS A 34 -0.67 14.48 8.82
CA LYS A 34 -1.64 15.49 8.36
C LYS A 34 -1.60 15.67 6.85
N THR A 35 -0.40 15.75 6.26
CA THR A 35 -0.26 15.84 4.80
C THR A 35 -0.85 14.61 4.12
N TYR A 36 -0.56 13.41 4.65
CA TYR A 36 -1.07 12.16 4.11
C TYR A 36 -2.59 12.09 4.18
N SER A 37 -3.19 12.48 5.31
CA SER A 37 -4.66 12.42 5.48
C SER A 37 -5.39 13.35 4.53
N ILE A 38 -4.90 14.59 4.37
CA ILE A 38 -5.48 15.57 3.44
C ILE A 38 -5.35 15.05 2.01
N TYR A 39 -4.17 14.57 1.65
CA TYR A 39 -3.91 14.06 0.31
C TYR A 39 -4.74 12.83 -0.03
N LEU A 40 -4.82 11.88 0.89
CA LEU A 40 -5.58 10.64 0.72
C LEU A 40 -7.08 10.93 0.55
N MET A 41 -7.63 11.86 1.32
CA MET A 41 -9.04 12.24 1.20
C MET A 41 -9.37 12.83 -0.18
N ASP A 42 -8.54 13.77 -0.65
CA ASP A 42 -8.68 14.38 -1.97
C ASP A 42 -8.52 13.33 -3.09
N HIS A 43 -7.53 12.46 -2.94
CA HIS A 43 -7.25 11.41 -3.92
C HIS A 43 -8.39 10.38 -4.02
N MET A 44 -8.90 9.88 -2.89
CA MET A 44 -10.04 8.94 -2.88
C MET A 44 -11.28 9.57 -3.49
N THR A 45 -11.58 10.84 -3.19
CA THR A 45 -12.73 11.54 -3.80
C THR A 45 -12.62 11.59 -5.33
N LYS A 46 -11.42 11.81 -5.87
CA LYS A 46 -11.19 11.81 -7.32
C LYS A 46 -11.33 10.41 -7.92
N GLU A 47 -10.82 9.39 -7.24
CA GLU A 47 -10.92 8.00 -7.66
C GLU A 47 -12.37 7.51 -7.64
N GLU A 48 -13.16 7.82 -6.60
CA GLU A 48 -14.60 7.52 -6.55
C GLU A 48 -15.34 8.09 -7.76
N ASN A 49 -15.16 9.38 -8.05
CA ASN A 49 -15.78 10.01 -9.23
C ASN A 49 -15.32 9.38 -10.56
N LEU A 50 -14.05 8.94 -10.66
CA LEU A 50 -13.53 8.27 -11.84
C LEU A 50 -14.16 6.88 -12.00
N PHE A 51 -14.27 6.11 -10.91
CA PHE A 51 -14.83 4.76 -10.92
C PHE A 51 -16.32 4.77 -11.22
N ASP A 52 -17.08 5.66 -10.58
CA ASP A 52 -18.51 5.84 -10.84
C ASP A 52 -18.77 6.15 -12.32
N LYS A 53 -17.98 7.06 -12.90
CA LYS A 53 -18.09 7.41 -14.32
C LYS A 53 -17.70 6.23 -15.22
N ALA A 54 -16.63 5.51 -14.87
CA ALA A 54 -16.17 4.38 -15.66
C ALA A 54 -17.23 3.27 -15.70
N GLU A 55 -17.81 2.92 -14.54
CA GLU A 55 -18.85 1.90 -14.41
C GLU A 55 -20.15 2.29 -15.14
N THR A 56 -20.57 3.55 -15.03
CA THR A 56 -21.86 3.99 -15.57
C THR A 56 -21.84 4.31 -17.07
N GLU A 57 -20.70 4.78 -17.60
CA GLU A 57 -20.64 5.34 -18.96
C GLU A 57 -19.65 4.66 -19.90
N ILE A 58 -18.63 3.96 -19.39
CA ILE A 58 -17.45 3.60 -20.20
C ILE A 58 -17.29 2.08 -20.33
N ILE A 59 -17.38 1.34 -19.23
CA ILE A 59 -17.05 -0.08 -19.15
C ILE A 59 -18.31 -0.93 -19.33
N SER A 60 -18.24 -1.94 -20.20
CA SER A 60 -19.30 -2.95 -20.32
C SER A 60 -19.25 -3.97 -19.17
N LYS A 61 -20.36 -4.67 -18.91
CA LYS A 61 -20.41 -5.70 -17.85
C LYS A 61 -19.42 -6.82 -18.08
N GLU A 62 -19.18 -7.18 -19.34
CA GLU A 62 -18.20 -8.18 -19.72
C GLU A 62 -16.77 -7.72 -19.41
N GLU A 63 -16.41 -6.48 -19.76
CA GLU A 63 -15.11 -5.89 -19.43
C GLU A 63 -14.90 -5.78 -17.91
N GLU A 64 -15.93 -5.36 -17.16
CA GLU A 64 -15.90 -5.30 -15.70
C GLU A 64 -15.61 -6.69 -15.09
N PHE A 65 -16.30 -7.72 -15.58
CA PHE A 65 -16.08 -9.10 -15.14
C PHE A 65 -14.67 -9.58 -15.45
N GLU A 66 -14.15 -9.31 -16.65
CA GLU A 66 -12.79 -9.67 -17.02
C GLU A 66 -11.74 -8.97 -16.14
N MET A 67 -11.93 -7.67 -15.88
CA MET A 67 -11.07 -6.90 -14.97
C MET A 67 -11.08 -7.49 -13.55
N TYR A 68 -12.25 -7.90 -13.06
CA TYR A 68 -12.38 -8.53 -11.75
C TYR A 68 -11.66 -9.88 -11.67
N GLU A 69 -11.78 -10.74 -12.70
CA GLU A 69 -11.06 -12.01 -12.77
C GLU A 69 -9.54 -11.79 -12.81
N GLN A 70 -9.07 -10.81 -13.59
CA GLN A 70 -7.65 -10.44 -13.62
C GLN A 70 -7.17 -9.96 -12.26
N PHE A 71 -7.93 -9.10 -11.59
CA PHE A 71 -7.60 -8.62 -10.24
C PHE A 71 -7.46 -9.78 -9.25
N LYS A 72 -8.43 -10.71 -9.20
CA LYS A 72 -8.36 -11.90 -8.33
C LYS A 72 -7.14 -12.77 -8.62
N SER A 73 -6.80 -12.95 -9.89
CA SER A 73 -5.63 -13.71 -10.32
C SER A 73 -4.35 -13.08 -9.79
N VAL A 74 -4.16 -11.78 -9.99
CA VAL A 74 -3.00 -11.03 -9.49
C VAL A 74 -2.91 -11.12 -7.96
N MET A 75 -4.01 -10.88 -7.25
CA MET A 75 -4.03 -10.95 -5.78
C MET A 75 -3.68 -12.34 -5.26
N THR A 76 -4.14 -13.41 -5.93
CA THR A 76 -3.80 -14.79 -5.57
C THR A 76 -2.31 -15.06 -5.74
N VAL A 77 -1.72 -14.61 -6.84
CA VAL A 77 -0.29 -14.75 -7.10
C VAL A 77 0.53 -13.95 -6.09
N SER A 78 0.17 -12.69 -5.82
CA SER A 78 0.86 -11.85 -4.83
C SER A 78 0.83 -12.44 -3.44
N LYS A 79 -0.31 -12.99 -2.99
CA LYS A 79 -0.41 -13.66 -1.69
C LYS A 79 0.49 -14.89 -1.60
N LYS A 80 0.50 -15.73 -2.65
CA LYS A 80 1.41 -16.89 -2.70
C LYS A 80 2.88 -16.47 -2.62
N MET A 81 3.25 -15.37 -3.29
CA MET A 81 4.61 -14.83 -3.20
C MET A 81 4.93 -14.33 -1.79
N GLU A 82 4.01 -13.63 -1.13
CA GLU A 82 4.19 -13.18 0.25
C GLU A 82 4.37 -14.36 1.22
N ASP A 83 3.57 -15.41 1.06
CA ASP A 83 3.66 -16.63 1.88
C ASP A 83 5.00 -17.35 1.65
N MET A 84 5.47 -17.45 0.40
CA MET A 84 6.79 -18.02 0.09
C MET A 84 7.94 -17.19 0.70
N ILE A 85 7.86 -15.86 0.66
CA ILE A 85 8.88 -15.00 1.29
C ILE A 85 8.92 -15.21 2.81
N LYS A 86 7.76 -15.34 3.46
CA LYS A 86 7.69 -15.65 4.90
C LYS A 86 8.27 -17.02 5.22
N GLU A 87 8.04 -18.01 4.37
CA GLU A 87 8.60 -19.35 4.54
C GLU A 87 10.12 -19.34 4.37
N ILE A 88 10.65 -18.61 3.38
CA ILE A 88 12.10 -18.42 3.21
C ILE A 88 12.70 -17.75 4.45
N ASP A 89 12.13 -16.62 4.89
CA ASP A 89 12.61 -15.90 6.08
C ASP A 89 12.59 -16.80 7.33
N TYR A 90 11.53 -17.61 7.50
CA TYR A 90 11.49 -18.62 8.55
C TYR A 90 12.64 -19.62 8.44
N LEU A 91 12.84 -20.21 7.26
CA LEU A 91 13.89 -21.22 7.02
C LEU A 91 15.30 -20.66 7.22
N GLU A 92 15.57 -19.43 6.76
CA GLU A 92 16.86 -18.74 6.90
C GLU A 92 17.20 -18.43 8.37
N ASN A 93 16.18 -18.28 9.22
CA ASN A 93 16.34 -18.03 10.65
C ASN A 93 16.35 -19.31 11.51
N GLN A 94 16.41 -20.51 10.92
CA GLN A 94 16.50 -21.75 11.69
C GLN A 94 17.92 -22.03 12.17
N ASN A 95 18.02 -22.62 13.38
CA ASN A 95 19.30 -22.94 14.02
C ASN A 95 20.22 -23.83 13.16
N TRP A 96 19.67 -24.69 12.30
CA TRP A 96 20.48 -25.56 11.43
C TRP A 96 21.05 -24.83 10.20
N VAL A 97 20.54 -23.65 9.84
CA VAL A 97 21.09 -22.80 8.76
C VAL A 97 22.13 -21.83 9.33
N GLN A 98 21.94 -21.38 10.58
CA GLN A 98 22.82 -20.41 11.23
C GLN A 98 24.04 -21.04 11.93
N ASN A 99 24.20 -22.38 11.89
CA ASN A 99 25.33 -23.14 12.45
C ASN A 99 26.42 -23.42 11.42
#